data_AF-A0A372ICE9-F1
#
_entry.id   AF-A0A372ICE9-F1
#
_cell.length_a   1.000
_cell.length_b   1.000
_cell.length_c   1.000
_cell.angle_alpha   90.00
_cell.angle_beta   90.00
_cell.angle_gamma   90.00
#
_symmetry.space_group_name_H-M   'P 1'
#
loop_
_entity.id
_entity.type
_entity.pdbx_description
1 polymer ?
#
loop_
_entity_poly.entity_id
_entity_poly.type
_entity_poly.pdbx_seq_one_letter_code
_entity_poly.pdbx_strand_id
1 'polypeptide(L)'
;MLHDMLARIAQNYVYERAKPFANSSFGSFVRHDVALEAKKKLIFLPYELTVKASVGAGVWAAVPWLAFFDPLVTKSATSGYYVVYLINAQTGERLIPFTPVLHDVEFSALQGA
;
A
#
# COMPACT_ATOMS: atom_id res chain seq x y z
N MET A 1 15.66 2.77 -6.03
CA MET A 1 14.40 3.31 -6.59
C MET A 1 13.19 2.94 -5.74
N LEU A 2 12.64 1.72 -5.78
CA LEU A 2 11.45 1.39 -4.97
C LEU A 2 11.69 1.57 -3.45
N HIS A 3 12.86 1.17 -2.96
CA HIS A 3 13.27 1.41 -1.57
C HIS A 3 13.19 2.89 -1.18
N ASP A 4 13.74 3.78 -2.00
CA ASP A 4 13.75 5.22 -1.75
C ASP A 4 12.34 5.81 -1.74
N MET A 5 11.45 5.28 -2.59
CA MET A 5 10.05 5.69 -2.61
C MET A 5 9.30 5.25 -1.36
N LEU A 6 9.55 4.03 -0.88
CA LEU A 6 8.98 3.52 0.36
C LEU A 6 9.50 4.32 1.57
N ALA A 7 10.79 4.65 1.58
CA ALA A 7 11.39 5.52 2.60
C ALA A 7 10.76 6.92 2.57
N ARG A 8 10.55 7.49 1.37
CA ARG A 8 9.85 8.76 1.19
C ARG A 8 8.43 8.71 1.75
N ILE A 9 7.72 7.60 1.58
CA ILE A 9 6.39 7.43 2.19
C ILE A 9 6.52 7.45 3.71
N ALA A 10 7.37 6.60 4.28
CA ALA A 10 7.54 6.51 5.74
C ALA A 10 7.89 7.85 6.39
N GLN A 11 8.74 8.65 5.74
CA GLN A 11 9.19 9.94 6.27
C GLN A 11 8.16 11.06 6.14
N ASN A 12 7.39 11.10 5.05
CA ASN A 12 6.55 12.26 4.73
C ASN A 12 5.07 12.04 5.06
N TYR A 13 4.62 10.80 5.23
CA TYR A 13 3.19 10.50 5.31
C TYR A 13 2.49 11.20 6.48
N VAL A 14 3.14 11.34 7.64
CA VAL A 14 2.56 12.05 8.81
C VAL A 14 2.25 13.52 8.47
N TYR A 15 3.12 14.17 7.70
CA TYR A 15 2.93 15.56 7.29
C TYR A 15 1.92 15.69 6.14
N GLU A 16 1.96 14.76 5.19
CA GLU A 16 1.06 14.77 4.02
C GLU A 16 -0.38 14.48 4.41
N ARG A 17 -0.61 13.57 5.37
CA ARG A 17 -1.97 13.25 5.85
C ARG A 17 -2.66 14.36 6.64
N ALA A 18 -1.90 15.39 7.05
CA ALA A 18 -2.46 16.59 7.69
C ALA A 18 -3.01 17.60 6.66
N LYS A 19 -2.72 17.41 5.37
CA LYS A 19 -3.20 18.25 4.26
C LYS A 19 -4.53 17.72 3.72
N PRO A 20 -5.27 18.50 2.91
CA PRO A 20 -6.46 18.01 2.23
C PRO A 20 -6.16 16.76 1.37
N PHE A 21 -7.06 15.78 1.44
CA PHE A 21 -6.92 14.53 0.69
C PHE A 21 -7.12 14.72 -0.82
N ALA A 22 -8.11 15.54 -1.20
CA ALA A 22 -8.46 15.79 -2.58
C ALA A 22 -7.27 16.40 -3.35
N ASN A 23 -7.00 15.89 -4.55
CA ASN A 23 -5.92 16.34 -5.44
C ASN A 23 -4.51 16.30 -4.82
N SER A 24 -4.28 15.45 -3.80
CA SER A 24 -2.95 15.28 -3.23
C SER A 24 -1.97 14.66 -4.24
N SER A 25 -0.95 15.44 -4.63
CA SER A 25 0.15 14.96 -5.49
C SER A 25 0.92 13.81 -4.83
N PHE A 26 1.07 13.84 -3.51
CA PHE A 26 1.65 12.76 -2.74
C PHE A 26 0.77 11.50 -2.76
N GLY A 27 -0.54 11.65 -2.61
CA GLY A 27 -1.47 10.53 -2.78
C GLY A 27 -1.41 9.91 -4.19
N SER A 28 -1.29 10.74 -5.23
CA SER A 28 -1.11 10.27 -6.60
C SER A 28 0.22 9.54 -6.80
N PHE A 29 1.33 10.06 -6.25
CA PHE A 29 2.64 9.42 -6.24
C PHE A 29 2.58 8.01 -5.64
N VAL A 30 1.92 7.85 -4.49
CA VAL A 30 1.79 6.53 -3.87
C VAL A 30 0.93 5.59 -4.72
N ARG A 31 -0.25 6.04 -5.16
CA ARG A 31 -1.19 5.17 -5.89
C ARG A 31 -0.68 4.76 -7.28
N HIS A 32 0.08 5.60 -7.96
CA HIS A 32 0.53 5.37 -9.32
C HIS A 32 2.01 5.00 -9.38
N ASP A 33 2.90 5.91 -8.99
CA ASP A 33 4.34 5.75 -9.24
C ASP A 33 4.91 4.59 -8.43
N VAL A 34 4.55 4.49 -7.14
CA VAL A 34 5.02 3.41 -6.27
C VAL A 34 4.48 2.05 -6.70
N ALA A 35 3.19 1.99 -7.04
CA ALA A 35 2.58 0.77 -7.56
C ALA A 35 3.21 0.33 -8.89
N LEU A 36 3.53 1.29 -9.77
CA LEU A 36 4.20 1.03 -11.04
C LEU A 36 5.63 0.51 -10.85
N GLU A 37 6.42 1.15 -10.00
CA GLU A 37 7.78 0.70 -9.68
C GLU A 37 7.81 -0.67 -9.00
N ALA A 38 6.84 -0.94 -8.12
CA ALA A 38 6.65 -2.26 -7.53
C ALA A 38 6.28 -3.31 -8.59
N LYS A 39 5.37 -3.00 -9.52
CA LYS A 39 4.99 -3.90 -10.62
C LYS A 39 6.19 -4.26 -11.50
N LYS A 40 7.10 -3.31 -11.77
CA LYS A 40 8.33 -3.58 -12.55
C LYS A 40 9.21 -4.65 -11.90
N LYS A 41 9.19 -4.80 -10.57
CA LYS A 41 9.97 -5.82 -9.86
C LYS A 41 9.44 -7.24 -10.04
N LEU A 42 8.21 -7.38 -10.55
CA LEU A 42 7.55 -8.67 -10.74
C LEU A 42 7.70 -9.23 -12.15
N ILE A 43 8.25 -8.47 -13.11
CA ILE A 43 8.30 -8.85 -14.54
C ILE A 43 9.00 -10.20 -14.77
N PHE A 44 9.94 -10.58 -13.90
CA PHE A 44 10.68 -11.84 -14.01
C PHE A 44 10.08 -12.99 -13.19
N LEU A 45 8.98 -12.77 -12.47
CA LEU A 45 8.30 -13.82 -11.73
C LEU A 45 7.34 -14.58 -12.64
N PRO A 46 7.18 -15.89 -12.46
CA PRO A 46 6.28 -16.71 -13.27
C PRO A 46 4.79 -16.51 -12.91
N TYR A 47 4.47 -15.56 -12.03
CA TYR A 47 3.12 -15.30 -11.52
C TYR A 47 2.69 -13.86 -11.82
N GLU A 48 1.48 -13.68 -12.32
CA GLU A 48 0.90 -12.36 -12.56
C GLU A 48 0.26 -11.82 -11.29
N LEU A 49 0.97 -11.01 -10.50
CA LEU A 49 0.37 -10.36 -9.33
C LEU A 49 -0.21 -8.99 -9.71
N THR A 50 -1.40 -8.70 -9.19
CA THR A 50 -1.97 -7.35 -9.23
C THR A 50 -1.37 -6.52 -8.11
N VAL A 51 -0.73 -5.40 -8.45
CA VAL A 51 -0.14 -4.48 -7.48
C VAL A 51 -1.06 -3.30 -7.26
N LYS A 52 -1.34 -2.98 -5.99
CA LYS A 52 -2.06 -1.75 -5.61
C LYS A 52 -1.35 -1.09 -4.44
N ALA A 53 -1.37 0.23 -4.41
CA ALA A 53 -0.94 1.01 -3.26
C ALA A 53 -2.03 2.02 -2.90
N SER A 54 -2.16 2.34 -1.62
CA SER A 54 -3.17 3.30 -1.16
C SER A 54 -2.70 4.11 0.04
N VAL A 55 -3.28 5.30 0.13
CA VAL A 55 -3.19 6.23 1.26
C VAL A 55 -4.59 6.51 1.84
N GLY A 56 -5.58 5.68 1.52
CA GLY A 56 -7.00 5.85 1.82
C GLY A 56 -7.86 6.23 0.61
N ALA A 57 -9.18 6.22 0.78
CA ALA A 57 -10.17 6.50 -0.27
C ALA A 57 -11.17 7.57 0.22
N GLY A 58 -11.05 8.79 -0.29
CA GLY A 58 -11.82 9.95 0.18
C GLY A 58 -11.22 10.62 1.43
N VAL A 59 -10.67 9.83 2.35
CA VAL A 59 -9.96 10.28 3.55
C VAL A 59 -8.58 9.63 3.65
N TRP A 60 -7.68 10.24 4.43
CA TRP A 60 -6.35 9.67 4.68
C TRP A 60 -6.43 8.46 5.61
N ALA A 61 -5.91 7.33 5.16
CA ALA A 61 -5.79 6.13 5.98
C ALA A 61 -4.84 6.34 7.16
N ALA A 62 -5.04 5.59 8.24
CA ALA A 62 -4.13 5.60 9.37
C ALA A 62 -2.71 5.16 8.98
N VAL A 63 -2.61 4.18 8.08
CA VAL A 63 -1.36 3.58 7.61
C VAL A 63 -1.43 3.41 6.08
N PRO A 64 -0.48 3.95 5.31
CA PRO A 64 -0.39 3.69 3.87
C PRO A 64 0.13 2.29 3.61
N TRP A 65 -0.26 1.71 2.48
CA TRP A 65 0.09 0.32 2.16
C TRP A 65 0.39 0.09 0.69
N LEU A 66 1.16 -0.96 0.44
CA LEU A 66 1.45 -1.53 -0.87
C LEU A 66 1.13 -3.03 -0.83
N ALA A 67 0.22 -3.49 -1.68
CA ALA A 67 -0.26 -4.87 -1.69
C ALA A 67 -0.04 -5.53 -3.05
N PHE A 68 0.25 -6.83 -3.00
CA PHE A 68 0.45 -7.74 -4.11
C PHE A 68 -0.60 -8.84 -4.01
N PHE A 69 -1.58 -8.81 -4.91
CA PHE A 69 -2.70 -9.75 -4.94
C PHE A 69 -2.43 -10.82 -6.00
N ASP A 70 -2.48 -12.08 -5.62
CA ASP A 70 -2.50 -13.18 -6.58
C ASP A 70 -3.93 -13.35 -7.13
N PRO A 71 -4.21 -13.05 -8.41
CA PRO A 71 -5.56 -13.10 -8.98
C PRO A 71 -6.10 -14.53 -9.12
N LEU A 72 -5.25 -15.56 -9.11
CA LEU A 72 -5.69 -16.96 -9.18
C LEU A 72 -6.30 -17.42 -7.86
N VAL A 73 -5.83 -16.86 -6.74
CA VAL A 73 -6.32 -17.21 -5.40
C VAL A 73 -7.17 -16.08 -4.80
N THR A 74 -7.04 -14.86 -5.30
CA THR A 74 -7.72 -13.66 -4.80
C THR A 74 -8.79 -13.18 -5.75
N LYS A 75 -10.05 -13.51 -5.43
CA LYS A 75 -11.23 -13.04 -6.17
C LYS A 75 -11.66 -11.64 -5.73
N SER A 76 -11.34 -11.22 -4.50
CA SER A 76 -11.63 -9.89 -3.96
C SER A 76 -10.64 -9.53 -2.84
N ALA A 77 -10.60 -8.25 -2.41
CA ALA A 77 -9.80 -7.81 -1.25
C ALA A 77 -10.19 -8.50 0.08
N THR A 78 -11.32 -9.21 0.11
CA THR A 78 -11.87 -9.94 1.26
C THR A 78 -11.86 -11.46 1.07
N SER A 79 -11.41 -11.97 -0.07
CA SER A 79 -11.34 -13.41 -0.36
C SER A 79 -10.14 -13.70 -1.24
N GLY A 80 -9.02 -14.06 -0.59
CA GLY A 80 -7.78 -14.45 -1.26
C GLY A 80 -6.54 -14.37 -0.39
N TYR A 81 -5.40 -14.73 -0.98
CA TYR A 81 -4.09 -14.59 -0.36
C TYR A 81 -3.33 -13.45 -1.05
N TYR A 82 -2.91 -12.48 -0.25
CA TYR A 82 -2.14 -11.34 -0.73
C TYR A 82 -1.05 -10.97 0.27
N VAL A 83 0.04 -10.42 -0.27
CA VAL A 83 1.13 -9.88 0.54
C VAL A 83 0.92 -8.38 0.65
N VAL A 84 0.90 -7.84 1.87
CA VAL A 84 0.73 -6.40 2.10
C VAL A 84 1.88 -5.84 2.93
N TYR A 85 2.48 -4.77 2.44
CA TYR A 85 3.43 -3.94 3.16
C TYR A 85 2.67 -2.78 3.79
N LEU A 86 2.53 -2.81 5.11
CA LEU A 86 2.04 -1.68 5.90
C LEU A 86 3.24 -0.78 6.22
N ILE A 87 3.18 0.47 5.78
CA ILE A 87 4.33 1.37 5.88
C ILE A 87 4.14 2.23 7.12
N ASN A 88 4.93 1.94 8.17
CA ASN A 88 4.90 2.72 9.40
C ASN A 88 5.47 4.11 9.17
N ALA A 89 4.64 5.14 9.36
CA ALA A 89 5.01 6.53 9.19
C ALA A 89 5.34 7.26 10.51
N GLN A 90 5.04 6.67 11.68
CA GLN A 90 5.20 7.35 12.97
C GLN A 90 6.64 7.38 13.46
N THR A 91 7.44 6.36 13.15
CA THR A 91 8.78 6.19 13.75
C THR A 91 9.94 6.54 12.81
N GLY A 92 9.69 6.94 11.56
CA GLY A 92 10.74 7.24 10.57
C GLY A 92 11.60 6.02 10.16
N GLU A 93 11.45 4.88 10.85
CA GLU A 93 12.12 3.64 10.56
C GLU A 93 11.13 2.46 10.52
N ARG A 94 11.41 1.59 9.55
CA ARG A 94 11.01 0.17 9.43
C ARG A 94 9.72 -0.12 8.66
N LEU A 95 9.91 -0.62 7.43
CA LEU A 95 8.94 -1.46 6.74
C LEU A 95 8.69 -2.70 7.61
N ILE A 96 7.44 -2.93 8.02
CA ILE A 96 7.05 -4.17 8.69
C ILE A 96 6.55 -5.11 7.58
N PRO A 97 7.31 -6.14 7.17
CA PRO A 97 6.77 -7.16 6.28
C PRO A 97 5.66 -7.89 7.05
N PHE A 98 4.41 -7.71 6.60
CA PHE A 98 3.26 -8.39 7.18
C PHE A 98 2.83 -9.52 6.23
N THR A 99 2.94 -10.77 6.69
CA THR A 99 2.43 -11.98 6.04
C THR A 99 2.06 -13.01 7.11
N PRO A 100 0.92 -13.72 7.04
CA PRO A 100 -0.40 -13.36 6.55
C PRO A 100 -1.33 -12.91 7.70
N VAL A 101 -2.26 -11.99 7.44
CA VAL A 101 -3.43 -11.81 8.32
C VAL A 101 -4.34 -13.02 8.06
N LEU A 102 -4.35 -13.98 8.99
CA LEU A 102 -5.51 -14.85 9.18
C LEU A 102 -6.75 -13.96 9.32
N HIS A 103 -7.82 -14.30 8.62
CA HIS A 103 -9.07 -13.57 8.44
C HIS A 103 -9.50 -12.57 9.54
N ASP A 104 -10.23 -11.55 9.08
CA ASP A 104 -11.07 -10.62 9.86
C ASP A 104 -10.44 -9.33 10.42
N VAL A 105 -9.38 -8.81 9.79
CA VAL A 105 -9.23 -7.34 9.76
C VAL A 105 -9.96 -6.85 8.53
N GLU A 106 -11.16 -6.30 8.70
CA GLU A 106 -11.89 -5.64 7.62
C GLU A 106 -10.92 -4.72 6.88
N PHE A 107 -10.59 -5.04 5.63
CA PHE A 107 -9.82 -4.15 4.77
C PHE A 107 -10.49 -2.77 4.68
N SER A 108 -11.81 -2.71 4.91
CA SER A 108 -12.61 -1.51 5.18
C SER A 108 -12.05 -0.63 6.30
N ALA A 109 -11.62 -1.21 7.43
CA ALA A 109 -11.07 -0.48 8.57
C ALA A 109 -9.70 0.17 8.25
N LEU A 110 -8.92 -0.42 7.32
CA LEU A 110 -7.68 0.19 6.83
C LEU A 110 -7.91 1.26 5.75
N GLN A 111 -9.07 1.22 5.08
CA GLN A 111 -9.42 2.19 4.03
C GLN A 111 -10.03 3.47 4.57
N GLY A 112 -10.50 3.46 5.83
CA GLY A 112 -11.21 4.58 6.44
C GLY A 112 -12.63 4.67 5.87
N ALA A 113 -13.62 4.60 6.75
CA ALA A 113 -14.97 5.06 6.46
C ALA A 113 -14.97 6.57 6.12
#